data_AF-A0A8J2J1V4-F1
#
_entry.id   AF-A0A8J2J1V4-F1
#
_cell.length_a   1.000
_cell.length_b   1.000
_cell.length_c   1.000
_cell.angle_alpha   90.00
_cell.angle_beta   90.00
_cell.angle_gamma   90.00
#
_symmetry.space_group_name_H-M   'P 1'
#
loop_
_entity.id
_entity.type
_entity.pdbx_description
1 polymer ?
#
loop_
_entity_poly.entity_id
_entity_poly.type
_entity_poly.pdbx_seq_one_letter_code
_entity_poly.pdbx_strand_id
1 'polypeptide(L)'
;TKNGFPDGWVQTGDVGYFDENGYVFVVDRIKEMFKYITNQISPSELEGVIQRHPAVSNVCVVGFVDPGGDTVPRAFVTLKDPNASA
;
A
#
# COMPACT_ATOMS: atom_id res chain seq x y z
N THR A 1 -5.26 -11.34 -27.42
CA THR A 1 -5.84 -12.61 -26.94
C THR A 1 -4.85 -13.77 -27.04
N LYS A 2 -3.69 -13.65 -26.37
CA LYS A 2 -2.62 -14.66 -26.45
C LYS A 2 -1.92 -14.75 -25.08
N ASN A 3 -2.15 -15.85 -24.38
CA ASN A 3 -1.34 -16.45 -23.29
C ASN A 3 -1.05 -15.58 -22.05
N GLY A 4 -2.06 -15.26 -21.22
CA GLY A 4 -1.90 -14.39 -20.05
C GLY A 4 -1.76 -15.07 -18.67
N PHE A 5 -1.95 -16.39 -18.57
CA PHE A 5 -1.98 -17.11 -17.29
C PHE A 5 -1.02 -18.30 -17.37
N PRO A 6 0.22 -18.16 -16.85
CA PRO A 6 1.07 -19.32 -16.62
C PRO A 6 0.26 -20.29 -15.75
N ASP A 7 0.11 -21.53 -16.21
CA ASP A 7 -0.53 -22.63 -15.45
C ASP A 7 -2.05 -22.51 -15.22
N GLY A 8 -2.74 -21.61 -15.91
CA GLY A 8 -4.20 -21.46 -15.82
C GLY A 8 -4.69 -20.65 -14.61
N TRP A 9 -3.77 -20.05 -13.86
CA TRP A 9 -4.08 -19.22 -12.68
C TRP A 9 -3.95 -17.73 -12.97
N VAL A 10 -4.85 -16.93 -12.41
CA VAL A 10 -4.82 -15.47 -12.48
C VAL A 10 -4.00 -14.92 -11.32
N GLN A 11 -2.91 -14.23 -11.63
CA GLN A 11 -2.14 -13.49 -10.62
C GLN A 11 -2.83 -12.15 -10.33
N THR A 12 -3.61 -12.08 -9.25
CA THR A 12 -4.32 -10.84 -8.86
C THR A 12 -3.34 -9.73 -8.47
N GLY A 13 -2.16 -10.12 -7.97
CA GLY A 13 -1.16 -9.21 -7.43
C GLY A 13 -1.44 -8.81 -5.98
N ASP A 14 -2.38 -9.46 -5.31
CA ASP A 14 -2.65 -9.26 -3.88
C ASP A 14 -1.80 -10.21 -3.03
N VAL A 15 -1.32 -9.72 -1.90
CA VAL A 15 -0.65 -10.52 -0.87
C VAL A 15 -1.65 -10.78 0.24
N GLY A 16 -1.73 -12.02 0.71
CA GLY A 16 -2.61 -12.38 1.81
C GLY A 16 -2.23 -13.69 2.47
N TYR A 17 -2.90 -13.98 3.57
CA TYR A 17 -2.75 -15.25 4.30
C TYR A 17 -4.11 -15.78 4.74
N PHE A 18 -4.15 -17.08 5.04
CA PHE A 18 -5.32 -17.73 5.64
C PHE A 18 -5.15 -17.80 7.15
N ASP A 19 -6.21 -17.53 7.91
CA ASP A 19 -6.23 -17.86 9.33
C ASP A 19 -6.60 -19.33 9.60
N GLU A 20 -6.60 -19.73 10.87
CA GLU A 20 -6.93 -21.10 11.30
C GLU A 20 -8.38 -21.52 10.97
N ASN A 21 -9.27 -20.56 10.74
CA ASN A 21 -10.67 -20.79 10.42
C ASN A 21 -10.93 -20.78 8.90
N GLY A 22 -9.90 -20.58 8.08
CA GLY A 22 -9.98 -20.56 6.62
C GLY A 22 -10.41 -19.21 6.02
N TYR A 23 -10.41 -18.12 6.79
CA TYR A 23 -10.64 -16.78 6.26
C TYR A 23 -9.39 -16.23 5.57
N VAL A 24 -9.59 -15.56 4.45
CA VAL A 24 -8.51 -14.89 3.69
C VAL A 24 -8.39 -13.44 4.15
N PHE A 25 -7.17 -13.05 4.50
CA PHE A 25 -6.81 -11.67 4.81
C PHE A 25 -5.89 -11.13 3.72
N VAL A 26 -6.34 -10.09 3.00
CA VAL A 26 -5.52 -9.35 2.04
C VAL A 26 -4.78 -8.26 2.80
N VAL A 27 -3.45 -8.27 2.72
CA VAL A 27 -2.57 -7.40 3.51
C VAL A 27 -1.80 -6.37 2.69
N ASP A 28 -1.58 -6.64 1.40
CA ASP A 28 -0.80 -5.74 0.54
C ASP A 28 -1.05 -6.05 -0.95
N ARG A 29 -0.48 -5.24 -1.85
CA ARG A 29 -0.39 -5.53 -3.29
C ARG A 29 1.06 -5.61 -3.74
N ILE A 30 1.41 -6.72 -4.37
CA ILE A 30 2.73 -6.99 -4.93
C ILE A 30 3.18 -5.88 -5.90
N LYS A 31 2.24 -5.29 -6.64
CA LYS A 31 2.53 -4.23 -7.62
C LYS A 31 2.78 -2.86 -6.98
N GLU A 32 2.45 -2.67 -5.71
CA GLU A 32 2.56 -1.40 -5.00
C GLU A 32 3.77 -1.34 -4.06
N MET A 33 4.47 -2.46 -3.85
CA MET A 33 5.75 -2.50 -3.14
C MET A 33 6.83 -1.74 -3.93
N PHE A 34 7.53 -0.82 -3.27
CA PHE A 34 8.70 -0.14 -3.83
C PHE A 34 9.95 -0.36 -2.98
N LYS A 35 11.12 -0.27 -3.64
CA LYS A 35 12.41 -0.35 -2.97
C LYS A 35 12.83 1.04 -2.53
N TYR A 36 13.17 1.18 -1.26
CA TYR A 36 13.88 2.33 -0.74
C TYR A 36 15.20 1.83 -0.15
N ILE A 37 16.31 2.25 -0.76
CA ILE A 37 17.65 1.74 -0.45
C ILE A 37 17.68 0.20 -0.59
N THR A 38 17.96 -0.55 0.49
CA THR A 38 18.05 -2.02 0.50
C THR A 38 16.77 -2.69 1.00
N ASN A 39 15.73 -1.92 1.33
CA ASN A 39 14.53 -2.41 1.97
C ASN A 39 13.35 -2.40 1.00
N GLN A 40 12.55 -3.47 1.05
CA GLN A 40 11.21 -3.47 0.45
C GLN A 40 10.26 -2.80 1.43
N ILE A 41 9.53 -1.80 0.96
CA ILE A 41 8.57 -1.05 1.78
C ILE A 41 7.17 -1.36 1.27
N SER A 42 6.31 -1.77 2.20
CA SER A 42 4.87 -1.81 2.03
C SER A 42 4.29 -0.40 2.23
N PRO A 43 3.56 0.17 1.25
CA PRO A 43 2.87 1.44 1.44
C PRO A 43 1.89 1.39 2.62
N SER A 44 1.16 0.28 2.78
CA SER A 44 0.14 0.10 3.81
C SER A 44 0.71 0.16 5.23
N GLU A 45 1.95 -0.28 5.43
CA GLU A 45 2.64 -0.13 6.72
C GLU A 45 2.84 1.36 7.07
N LEU A 46 3.36 2.15 6.11
CA LEU A 46 3.57 3.59 6.29
C LEU A 46 2.25 4.35 6.45
N GLU A 47 1.23 3.98 5.67
CA GLU A 47 -0.13 4.51 5.80
C GLU A 47 -0.68 4.24 7.20
N GLY A 48 -0.57 3.02 7.72
CA GLY A 48 -1.00 2.67 9.07
C GLY A 48 -0.30 3.49 10.15
N VAL A 49 0.99 3.81 9.96
CA VAL A 49 1.72 4.71 10.87
C VAL A 49 1.17 6.13 10.79
N ILE A 50 1.01 6.70 9.59
CA ILE A 50 0.57 8.09 9.38
C ILE A 50 -0.89 8.28 9.82
N GLN A 51 -1.75 7.29 9.57
CA GLN A 51 -3.17 7.30 9.93
C GLN A 51 -3.40 7.43 11.45
N ARG A 52 -2.42 7.05 12.29
CA ARG A 52 -2.49 7.23 13.75
C ARG A 52 -2.34 8.70 14.18
N HIS A 53 -1.88 9.59 13.30
CA HIS A 53 -1.72 11.00 13.64
C HIS A 53 -3.09 11.69 13.79
N PRO A 54 -3.35 12.46 14.88
CA PRO A 54 -4.69 12.94 15.22
C PRO A 54 -5.31 13.87 14.18
N ALA A 55 -4.49 14.60 13.41
CA ALA A 55 -4.94 15.50 12.35
C ALA A 55 -5.24 14.82 11.01
N VAL A 56 -4.90 13.54 10.83
CA VAL A 56 -5.05 12.82 9.55
C VAL A 56 -6.45 12.22 9.43
N SER A 57 -7.15 12.54 8.34
CA SER A 57 -8.42 11.93 7.98
C SER A 57 -8.19 10.66 7.16
N ASN A 58 -7.47 10.78 6.05
CA ASN A 58 -7.03 9.66 5.21
C ASN A 58 -5.60 9.89 4.73
N VAL A 59 -4.90 8.80 4.42
CA VAL A 59 -3.57 8.80 3.82
C VAL A 59 -3.49 7.78 2.69
N CYS A 60 -2.70 8.10 1.67
CA CYS A 60 -2.24 7.15 0.66
C CYS A 60 -0.75 7.38 0.41
N VAL A 61 0.04 6.32 0.40
CA VAL A 61 1.49 6.35 0.16
C VAL A 61 1.80 5.74 -1.19
N VAL A 62 2.63 6.42 -1.98
CA VAL A 62 3.10 5.94 -3.28
C VAL A 62 4.61 6.09 -3.39
N GLY A 63 5.24 5.26 -4.22
CA GLY A 63 6.62 5.47 -4.65
C GLY A 63 6.73 6.69 -5.57
N PHE A 64 7.60 7.63 -5.24
CA PHE A 64 7.90 8.81 -6.06
C PHE A 64 9.38 8.82 -6.44
N VAL A 65 9.68 9.07 -7.71
CA VAL A 65 11.08 9.23 -8.17
C VAL A 65 11.54 10.65 -7.89
N ASP A 66 12.52 10.80 -7.01
CA ASP A 66 13.10 12.09 -6.68
C ASP A 66 13.99 12.63 -7.83
N PRO A 67 14.43 13.91 -7.77
CA PRO A 67 15.32 14.46 -8.80
C PRO A 67 16.67 13.74 -8.93
N GLY A 68 17.09 12.97 -7.92
CA GLY A 68 18.29 12.14 -7.94
C GLY A 68 18.09 10.78 -8.64
N GLY A 69 16.84 10.41 -8.94
CA GLY A 69 16.48 9.14 -9.56
C GLY A 69 16.12 8.03 -8.58
N ASP A 70 16.14 8.31 -7.28
CA ASP A 70 15.79 7.34 -6.25
C ASP A 70 14.28 7.29 -6.04
N THR A 71 13.74 6.09 -5.82
CA THR A 71 12.32 5.94 -5.45
C THR A 71 12.16 6.13 -3.94
N VAL A 72 11.44 7.18 -3.55
CA VAL A 72 11.17 7.55 -2.17
C VAL A 72 9.68 7.45 -1.83
N PRO A 73 9.30 7.11 -0.59
CA PRO A 73 7.92 7.14 -0.17
C PRO A 73 7.37 8.57 -0.20
N ARG A 74 6.22 8.78 -0.84
CA ARG A 74 5.47 10.04 -0.79
C ARG A 74 4.06 9.78 -0.27
N ALA A 75 3.72 10.45 0.83
CA ALA A 75 2.38 10.41 1.40
C ALA A 75 1.52 11.58 0.88
N PHE A 76 0.30 11.27 0.48
CA PHE A 76 -0.78 12.23 0.24
C PHE A 76 -1.77 12.12 1.39
N VAL A 77 -2.05 13.24 2.04
CA VAL A 77 -2.81 13.28 3.30
C VAL A 77 -3.98 14.24 3.17
N THR A 78 -5.15 13.80 3.60
CA THR A 78 -6.29 14.68 3.86
C THR A 78 -6.36 14.95 5.35
N LEU A 79 -6.51 16.21 5.73
CA LEU A 79 -6.67 16.60 7.14
C LEU A 79 -8.11 16.35 7.59
N LYS A 80 -8.29 16.07 8.88
CA LYS A 80 -9.63 16.10 9.48
C LYS A 80 -10.20 17.50 9.37
N ASP A 81 -11.48 17.59 9.03
CA ASP A 81 -12.19 18.86 9.04
C ASP A 81 -12.33 19.32 10.50
N PRO A 82 -11.76 20.47 10.89
CA PRO A 82 -11.90 20.99 12.24
C PRO A 82 -13.34 21.37 12.58
N ASN A 83 -14.24 21.48 11.60
CA ASN A 83 -15.65 21.83 11.75
C ASN A 83 -16.61 20.67 11.45
N ALA A 84 -16.12 19.46 11.16
CA ALA A 84 -16.99 18.30 11.00
C ALA A 84 -17.68 18.00 12.34
N SER A 85 -19.01 18.08 12.35
CA SER A 85 -19.82 17.60 13.46
C SER A 85 -19.69 16.08 13.54
N ALA A 86 -19.47 15.59 14.77
CA ALA A 86 -19.31 14.16 15.09
C ALA A 86 -20.59 13.35 14.85
#